data_AF-A0A7W7EK78-F1
#
_entry.id   AF-A0A7W7EK78-F1
#
_cell.length_a   1.000
_cell.length_b   1.000
_cell.length_c   1.000
_cell.angle_alpha   90.00
_cell.angle_beta   90.00
_cell.angle_gamma   90.00
#
_symmetry.space_group_name_H-M   'P 1'
#
loop_
_entity.id
_entity.type
_entity.pdbx_description
1 polymer ?
#
loop_
_entity_poly.entity_id
_entity_poly.type
_entity_poly.pdbx_seq_one_letter_code
_entity_poly.pdbx_strand_id
1 'polypeptide(L)'
;MTKHVSVEIDEQMEAFIGEQISHGHYGSPSEVIDAALKLLRSRAEIAAIAAAIAEGEASGEPEEFDFDGFIEGKRKLRNQR
;
A
#
# COMPACT_ATOMS: atom_id res chain seq x y z
N MET A 1 -18.02 4.31 -3.25
CA MET A 1 -18.93 3.52 -4.11
C MET A 1 -18.66 2.05 -3.83
N THR A 2 -19.64 1.31 -3.33
CA THR A 2 -19.52 -0.14 -3.14
C THR A 2 -19.82 -0.81 -4.49
N LYS A 3 -18.93 -1.70 -4.97
CA LYS A 3 -19.11 -2.45 -6.21
C LYS A 3 -19.20 -3.95 -5.88
N HIS A 4 -20.29 -4.59 -6.28
CA HIS A 4 -20.44 -6.03 -6.13
C HIS A 4 -19.69 -6.76 -7.24
N VAL A 5 -18.95 -7.80 -6.87
CA VAL A 5 -18.16 -8.62 -7.77
C VAL A 5 -18.49 -10.08 -7.46
N SER A 6 -18.79 -10.86 -8.50
CA SER A 6 -18.91 -12.31 -8.39
C SER A 6 -17.55 -12.93 -8.70
N VAL A 7 -17.11 -13.86 -7.86
CA VAL A 7 -15.79 -14.50 -7.99
C VAL A 7 -15.99 -16.00 -7.79
N GLU A 8 -15.37 -16.81 -8.64
CA GLU A 8 -15.28 -18.26 -8.42
C GLU A 8 -14.05 -18.54 -7.54
N ILE A 9 -14.20 -19.44 -6.59
CA ILE A 9 -13.15 -19.88 -5.69
C ILE A 9 -13.08 -21.41 -5.70
N ASP A 10 -11.92 -21.97 -5.43
CA ASP A 10 -11.75 -23.41 -5.31
C ASP A 10 -12.20 -23.94 -3.94
N GLU A 11 -12.24 -25.26 -3.83
CA GLU A 11 -12.63 -25.97 -2.60
C GLU A 11 -11.72 -25.64 -1.41
N GLN A 12 -10.44 -25.35 -1.64
CA GLN A 12 -9.50 -25.02 -0.58
C GLN A 12 -9.80 -23.64 0.03
N MET A 13 -10.10 -22.65 -0.81
CA MET A 13 -10.51 -21.33 -0.37
C MET A 13 -11.89 -21.36 0.30
N GLU A 14 -12.83 -22.16 -0.21
CA GLU A 14 -14.13 -22.35 0.43
C GLU A 14 -13.99 -22.91 1.86
N ALA A 15 -13.18 -23.96 2.03
CA ALA A 15 -12.89 -24.54 3.33
C ALA A 15 -12.23 -23.53 4.29
N PHE A 16 -11.24 -22.77 3.80
CA PHE A 16 -10.57 -21.73 4.57
C PHE A 16 -11.56 -20.64 5.05
N ILE A 17 -12.42 -20.13 4.15
CA ILE A 17 -13.43 -19.13 4.50
C ILE A 17 -14.40 -19.69 5.56
N GLY A 18 -14.84 -20.94 5.39
CA GLY A 18 -15.70 -21.62 6.35
C GLY A 18 -15.06 -21.72 7.74
N GLU A 19 -13.77 -22.08 7.81
CA GLU A 19 -13.01 -22.14 9.05
C GLU A 19 -12.94 -20.76 9.74
N GLN A 20 -12.62 -19.71 8.98
CA GLN A 20 -12.52 -18.34 9.51
C GLN A 20 -13.85 -17.83 10.10
N ILE A 21 -14.97 -18.19 9.47
CA ILE A 21 -16.31 -17.87 9.97
C ILE A 21 -16.65 -18.72 11.20
N SER A 22 -16.32 -20.02 11.19
CA SER A 22 -16.60 -20.93 12.30
C SER A 22 -15.87 -20.55 13.60
N HIS A 23 -14.67 -19.99 13.48
CA HIS A 23 -13.90 -19.44 14.61
C HIS A 23 -14.45 -18.10 15.13
N GLY A 24 -15.48 -17.54 14.48
CA GLY A 24 -16.12 -16.29 14.89
C GLY A 24 -15.30 -15.04 14.54
N HIS A 25 -14.28 -15.15 13.69
CA HIS A 25 -13.49 -14.01 13.26
C HIS A 25 -14.24 -13.10 12.27
N TYR A 26 -15.19 -13.66 11.52
CA TYR A 26 -15.95 -12.94 10.50
C TYR A 26 -17.39 -13.46 10.43
N GLY A 27 -18.33 -12.59 10.09
CA GLY A 27 -19.76 -12.91 10.00
C GLY A 27 -20.22 -13.37 8.61
N SER A 28 -19.38 -13.23 7.58
CA SER A 28 -19.72 -13.66 6.22
C SER A 28 -18.49 -13.92 5.33
N PRO A 29 -18.63 -14.68 4.24
CA PRO A 29 -17.56 -14.84 3.23
C PRO A 29 -17.07 -13.52 2.66
N SER A 30 -17.98 -12.56 2.41
CA SER A 30 -17.61 -11.25 1.87
C SER A 30 -16.73 -10.45 2.82
N GLU A 31 -16.92 -10.61 4.13
CA GLU A 31 -16.10 -9.95 5.14
C GLU A 31 -14.68 -10.54 5.21
N VAL A 32 -14.55 -11.87 5.08
CA VAL A 32 -13.26 -12.55 4.98
C VAL A 32 -12.48 -12.05 3.75
N ILE A 33 -13.16 -11.98 2.59
CA ILE A 33 -12.56 -11.52 1.34
C ILE A 33 -12.13 -10.05 1.44
N ASP A 34 -12.96 -9.18 2.04
CA ASP A 34 -12.61 -7.77 2.25
C ASP A 34 -11.40 -7.62 3.17
N ALA A 35 -11.32 -8.39 4.26
CA ALA A 35 -10.16 -8.40 5.15
C ALA A 35 -8.88 -8.87 4.43
N ALA A 36 -8.97 -9.91 3.60
CA ALA A 36 -7.85 -10.40 2.80
C ALA A 36 -7.35 -9.35 1.80
N LEU A 37 -8.27 -8.64 1.12
CA LEU A 37 -7.91 -7.56 0.19
C LEU A 37 -7.25 -6.38 0.89
N LYS A 38 -7.74 -6.00 2.08
CA LYS A 38 -7.11 -4.95 2.90
C LYS A 38 -5.68 -5.32 3.28
N LEU A 39 -5.46 -6.58 3.69
CA LEU A 39 -4.12 -7.07 4.02
C LEU A 39 -3.20 -7.08 2.79
N LEU A 40 -3.70 -7.49 1.62
CA LEU A 40 -2.92 -7.47 0.38
C LEU A 40 -2.52 -6.03 0.01
N ARG A 41 -3.47 -5.10 0.11
CA ARG A 41 -3.22 -3.68 -0.15
C ARG A 41 -2.17 -3.10 0.81
N SER A 42 -2.28 -3.37 2.11
CA SER A 42 -1.33 -2.84 3.09
C SER A 42 0.09 -3.35 2.84
N ARG A 43 0.23 -4.62 2.43
CA ARG A 43 1.53 -5.18 2.02
C ARG A 43 2.12 -4.46 0.80
N ALA A 44 1.28 -4.13 -0.19
CA ALA A 44 1.73 -3.38 -1.36
C ALA A 44 2.18 -1.96 -1.00
N GLU A 45 1.46 -1.28 -0.10
CA GLU A 45 1.84 0.05 0.40
C GLU A 45 3.18 0.02 1.16
N ILE A 46 3.39 -0.98 2.03
CA ILE A 46 4.67 -1.18 2.74
C ILE A 46 5.80 -1.46 1.76
N ALA A 47 5.58 -2.29 0.74
CA ALA A 47 6.59 -2.60 -0.27
C ALA A 47 7.01 -1.34 -1.06
N ALA A 48 6.06 -0.46 -1.39
CA ALA A 48 6.35 0.81 -2.05
C ALA A 48 7.21 1.74 -1.16
N ILE A 49 6.90 1.81 0.14
CA ILE A 49 7.71 2.59 1.09
C ILE A 49 9.13 2.03 1.20
N ALA A 50 9.26 0.71 1.32
CA ALA A 50 10.58 0.06 1.39
C ALA A 50 11.42 0.32 0.13
N ALA A 51 10.79 0.28 -1.05
CA ALA A 51 11.46 0.60 -2.31
C ALA A 51 11.94 2.06 -2.35
N ALA A 52 11.12 3.02 -1.90
CA ALA A 52 11.50 4.43 -1.85
C ALA A 52 12.65 4.70 -0.86
N ILE A 53 12.69 3.99 0.27
CA ILE A 53 13.81 4.07 1.21
C ILE A 53 15.09 3.54 0.55
N ALA A 54 15.03 2.37 -0.09
CA ALA A 54 16.18 1.78 -0.76
C ALA A 54 16.71 2.66 -1.91
N GLU A 55 15.82 3.31 -2.66
CA GLU A 55 16.19 4.32 -3.67
C GLU A 55 16.92 5.51 -3.03
N GLY A 56 16.44 6.01 -1.89
CA GLY A 56 17.07 7.08 -1.13
C GLY A 56 18.47 6.70 -0.62
N GLU A 57 18.62 5.51 -0.04
CA GLU A 57 19.91 4.99 0.43
C GLU A 57 20.90 4.79 -0.72
N ALA A 58 20.42 4.39 -1.90
CA ALA A 58 21.25 4.24 -3.09
C ALA A 58 21.58 5.58 -3.79
N SER A 59 20.96 6.69 -3.39
CA SER A 59 21.10 7.98 -4.06
C SER A 59 22.42 8.71 -3.77
N GLY A 60 23.21 8.19 -2.83
CA GLY A 60 24.50 8.73 -2.42
C GLY A 60 24.55 9.12 -0.95
N GLU A 61 25.68 9.68 -0.54
CA GLU A 61 25.86 10.14 0.84
C GLU A 61 25.00 11.39 1.12
N PRO A 62 24.35 11.47 2.29
CA PRO A 62 23.61 12.65 2.68
C PRO A 62 24.54 13.85 2.91
N GLU A 63 24.18 15.00 2.35
CA GLU A 63 24.91 16.26 2.49
C GLU A 63 24.14 17.25 3.39
N GLU A 64 24.81 18.30 3.86
CA GLU A 64 24.16 19.39 4.59
C GLU A 64 23.10 20.09 3.73
N PHE A 65 21.93 20.37 4.31
CA PHE A 65 20.79 20.90 3.57
C PHE A 65 20.44 22.34 3.99
N ASP A 66 20.64 23.29 3.08
CA ASP A 66 20.19 24.69 3.21
C ASP A 66 18.76 24.85 2.65
N PHE A 67 17.79 25.00 3.56
CA PHE A 67 16.38 25.18 3.22
C PHE A 67 16.11 26.48 2.46
N ASP A 68 16.73 27.59 2.85
CA ASP A 68 16.46 28.90 2.27
C ASP A 68 17.03 28.98 0.85
N GLY A 69 18.28 28.54 0.67
CA GLY A 69 18.92 28.42 -0.64
C GLY A 69 18.15 27.50 -1.61
N PHE A 70 17.62 26.37 -1.11
CA PHE A 70 16.80 25.46 -1.92
C PHE A 70 15.51 26.12 -2.42
N ILE A 71 14.77 26.81 -1.55
CA ILE A 71 13.52 27.49 -1.92
C ILE A 71 13.78 28.60 -2.93
N GLU A 72 14.81 29.41 -2.72
CA GLU A 72 15.19 30.44 -3.69
C GLU A 72 15.54 29.85 -5.06
N GLY A 73 16.30 28.75 -5.08
CA GLY A 73 16.62 28.01 -6.29
C GLY A 73 15.37 27.53 -7.04
N LYS A 74 14.42 26.90 -6.34
CA LYS A 74 13.15 26.47 -6.94
C LYS A 74 12.31 27.63 -7.49
N ARG A 75 12.28 28.77 -6.80
CA ARG A 75 11.57 29.99 -7.28
C ARG A 75 12.20 30.55 -8.55
N LYS A 76 13.53 30.60 -8.63
CA LYS A 76 14.27 31.04 -9.84
C LYS A 76 13.98 30.12 -11.03
N LEU A 77 14.01 28.79 -10.83
CA LEU A 77 13.67 27.78 -11.86
C LEU A 77 12.24 27.91 -12.38
N ARG A 78 11.27 28.25 -11.51
CA ARG A 78 9.88 28.43 -11.90
C ARG A 78 9.66 29.68 -12.74
N ASN A 79 10.38 30.76 -12.46
CA ASN A 79 10.25 32.04 -13.18
C ASN A 79 10.98 32.06 -14.54
N GLN A 80 11.74 30.99 -14.86
CA GLN A 80 12.44 30.80 -16.14
C GLN A 80 11.64 29.92 -17.13
N ARG A 81 10.48 29.40 -16.72
CA ARG A 81 9.52 28.68 -17.57
C ARG A 81 8.36 29.58 -17.95
#